data_AF-A0AAV9TNQ8-F1
#
_entry.id   AF-A0AAV9TNQ8-F1
#
_cell.length_a   1.000
_cell.length_b   1.000
_cell.length_c   1.000
_cell.angle_alpha   90.00
_cell.angle_beta   90.00
_cell.angle_gamma   90.00
#
_symmetry.space_group_name_H-M   'P 1'
#
loop_
_entity.id
_entity.type
_entity.pdbx_description
1 polymer ?
#
loop_
_entity_poly.entity_id
_entity_poly.type
_entity_poly.pdbx_seq_one_letter_code
_entity_poly.pdbx_strand_id
1 'polypeptide(L)'
;MLTGDFGDIEYLGGRTAGPVASDIITVGNFSWRQSFLAANESSWSVMPTDGFLGLAFNSFRVGNADTFMHTLLPQLDEPKFGIFLGEDGNNATGLLTLGGSHEDRYSDDEPTKIPIVKGRSNEFDAWRSVIQGVTVKGFKTCGKNVSDTVSFDRGNVVFDTGAGAIQLPSDKIEAAYELMGVNYTAVLWGDRVLSCSEFNSSWSVSFSFSPDDTTETRVVTLRGDELARPGFPAAENACWPPFEDSGSDGFTLLGSPLLKNFYAVWDFGAFDEAAFTPTLGLAKLRK
;
A
#
# COMPACT_ATOMS: atom_id res chain seq x y z
N MET A 1 19.79 23.80 -7.44
CA MET A 1 19.34 25.11 -8.00
C MET A 1 17.82 25.17 -7.98
N LEU A 2 17.21 26.31 -7.61
CA LEU A 2 15.76 26.50 -7.69
C LEU A 2 15.31 26.68 -9.16
N THR A 3 14.16 26.14 -9.53
CA THR A 3 13.64 26.22 -10.92
C THR A 3 12.71 27.42 -11.13
N GLY A 4 12.14 27.97 -10.06
CA GLY A 4 11.12 29.01 -10.10
C GLY A 4 9.69 28.48 -9.96
N ASP A 5 9.51 27.15 -10.05
CA ASP A 5 8.23 26.49 -9.83
C ASP A 5 7.96 26.26 -8.33
N PHE A 6 6.69 26.10 -7.99
CA PHE A 6 6.23 25.79 -6.63
C PHE A 6 5.32 24.56 -6.66
N GLY A 7 5.47 23.68 -5.68
CA GLY A 7 4.68 22.47 -5.54
C GLY A 7 3.95 22.41 -4.21
N ASP A 8 2.79 21.77 -4.22
CA ASP A 8 1.94 21.55 -3.05
C ASP A 8 1.37 20.14 -3.11
N ILE A 9 1.53 19.38 -2.02
CA ILE A 9 1.07 18.01 -1.88
C ILE A 9 0.20 17.92 -0.63
N GLU A 10 -1.07 17.60 -0.85
CA GLU A 10 -2.00 17.20 0.20
C GLU A 10 -1.95 15.68 0.37
N TYR A 11 -1.68 15.25 1.60
CA TYR A 11 -1.70 13.86 2.03
C TYR A 11 -2.91 13.62 2.92
N LEU A 12 -3.31 12.35 3.04
CA LEU A 12 -4.21 11.93 4.12
C LEU A 12 -3.50 12.18 5.46
N GLY A 13 -3.89 13.25 6.16
CA GLY A 13 -3.34 13.64 7.46
C GLY A 13 -2.38 14.82 7.46
N GLY A 14 -2.07 15.44 6.32
CA GLY A 14 -1.15 16.58 6.31
C GLY A 14 -0.88 17.21 4.94
N ARG A 15 -0.04 18.24 4.94
CA ARG A 15 0.38 18.98 3.74
C ARG A 15 1.88 19.18 3.73
N THR A 16 2.48 19.14 2.55
CA THR A 16 3.87 19.54 2.30
C THR A 16 3.93 20.38 1.04
N ALA A 17 4.56 21.56 1.12
CA ALA A 17 4.71 22.46 -0.01
C ALA A 17 6.08 23.15 0.00
N GLY A 18 6.48 23.64 -1.17
CA GLY A 18 7.71 24.41 -1.31
C GLY A 18 8.16 24.60 -2.76
N PRO A 19 9.23 25.39 -2.96
CA PRO A 19 9.79 25.60 -4.27
C PRO A 19 10.40 24.32 -4.83
N VAL A 20 10.36 24.17 -6.15
CA VAL A 20 11.06 23.09 -6.83
C VAL A 20 12.53 23.44 -7.00
N ALA A 21 13.37 22.48 -6.64
CA ALA A 21 14.81 22.51 -6.81
C ALA A 21 15.23 21.36 -7.74
N SER A 22 16.43 21.49 -8.32
CA SER A 22 17.11 20.40 -9.01
C SER A 22 18.53 20.28 -8.52
N ASP A 23 18.93 19.06 -8.19
CA ASP A 23 20.30 18.72 -7.78
C ASP A 23 20.65 17.28 -8.17
N ILE A 24 21.88 16.86 -7.87
CA ILE A 24 22.32 15.49 -8.02
C ILE A 24 21.86 14.68 -6.80
N ILE A 25 21.06 13.65 -7.04
CA ILE A 25 20.75 12.62 -6.04
C ILE A 25 21.70 11.44 -6.27
N THR A 26 22.09 10.77 -5.19
CA THR A 26 22.88 9.53 -5.26
C THR A 26 22.19 8.45 -4.44
N VAL A 27 21.90 7.31 -5.08
CA VAL A 27 21.30 6.13 -4.45
C VAL A 27 22.09 4.90 -4.87
N GLY A 28 22.76 4.26 -3.92
CA GLY A 28 23.69 3.17 -4.22
C GLY A 28 24.79 3.65 -5.17
N ASN A 29 24.83 3.04 -6.37
CA ASN A 29 25.82 3.35 -7.41
C ASN A 29 25.28 4.30 -8.49
N PHE A 30 24.03 4.77 -8.38
CA PHE A 30 23.42 5.68 -9.33
C PHE A 30 23.55 7.12 -8.86
N SER A 31 23.97 8.00 -9.76
CA SER A 31 23.98 9.45 -9.53
C SER A 31 23.43 10.17 -10.76
N TRP A 32 22.35 10.93 -10.60
CA TRP A 32 21.73 11.67 -11.70
C TRP A 32 21.09 12.95 -11.19
N ARG A 33 20.71 13.81 -12.14
CA ARG A 33 19.99 15.04 -11.84
C ARG A 33 18.51 14.74 -11.60
N GLN A 34 18.03 15.09 -10.41
CA GLN A 34 16.64 14.93 -10.00
C GLN A 34 16.05 16.30 -9.66
N SER A 35 14.79 16.54 -10.01
CA SER A 35 14.00 17.65 -9.49
C SER A 35 13.19 17.20 -8.27
N PHE A 36 13.05 18.05 -7.26
CA PHE A 36 12.33 17.71 -6.03
C PHE A 36 11.77 18.97 -5.38
N LEU A 37 10.75 18.81 -4.53
CA LEU A 37 10.25 19.91 -3.70
C LEU A 37 11.23 20.11 -2.54
N ALA A 38 11.87 21.27 -2.50
CA ALA A 38 12.63 21.72 -1.34
C ALA A 38 11.63 22.28 -0.30
N ALA A 39 10.94 21.36 0.38
CA ALA A 39 9.83 21.68 1.27
C ALA A 39 10.23 22.73 2.32
N ASN A 40 9.49 23.84 2.36
CA ASN A 40 9.61 24.87 3.39
C ASN A 40 8.30 25.07 4.17
N GLU A 41 7.24 24.35 3.78
CA GLU A 41 5.98 24.25 4.49
C GLU A 41 5.65 22.77 4.71
N SER A 42 5.44 22.34 5.95
CA SER A 42 5.02 20.97 6.24
C SER A 42 4.28 20.86 7.57
N SER A 43 3.25 20.01 7.61
CA SER A 43 2.57 19.62 8.85
C SER A 43 3.15 18.34 9.48
N TRP A 44 4.17 17.73 8.88
CA TRP A 44 4.72 16.42 9.25
C TRP A 44 5.87 16.48 10.26
N SER A 45 5.83 17.45 11.18
CA SER A 45 6.94 17.72 12.13
C SER A 45 7.22 16.60 13.14
N VAL A 46 6.32 15.61 13.26
CA VAL A 46 6.43 14.48 14.21
C VAL A 46 6.94 13.19 13.56
N MET A 47 7.23 13.20 12.26
CA MET A 47 7.80 12.04 11.58
C MET A 47 9.26 11.80 11.99
N PRO A 48 9.71 10.54 12.09
CA PRO A 48 11.11 10.22 12.40
C PRO A 48 12.04 10.36 11.18
N THR A 49 11.60 11.03 10.11
CA THR A 49 12.30 11.13 8.82
C THR A 49 12.25 12.57 8.28
N ASP A 50 13.23 12.94 7.46
CA ASP A 50 13.32 14.31 6.91
C ASP A 50 12.38 14.59 5.73
N GLY A 51 11.83 13.56 5.08
CA GLY A 51 10.96 13.75 3.93
C GLY A 51 10.44 12.46 3.30
N PHE A 52 9.89 12.61 2.09
CA PHE A 52 9.26 11.53 1.34
C PHE A 52 9.97 11.31 0.00
N LEU A 53 10.10 10.04 -0.40
CA LEU A 53 10.55 9.66 -1.74
C LEU A 53 9.38 9.02 -2.50
N GLY A 54 8.80 9.75 -3.44
CA GLY A 54 7.68 9.26 -4.25
C GLY A 54 8.13 8.25 -5.30
N LEU A 55 7.52 7.07 -5.30
CA LEU A 55 7.81 5.97 -6.24
C LEU A 55 6.69 5.74 -7.28
N ALA A 56 5.77 6.71 -7.41
CA ALA A 56 4.65 6.67 -8.34
C ALA A 56 5.04 7.10 -9.78
N PHE A 57 4.08 7.04 -10.68
CA PHE A 57 4.24 7.37 -12.11
C PHE A 57 4.41 8.88 -12.33
N ASN A 58 4.99 9.29 -13.47
CA ASN A 58 5.32 10.69 -13.71
C ASN A 58 4.10 11.61 -13.86
N SER A 59 2.94 11.07 -14.22
CA SER A 59 1.68 11.84 -14.27
C SER A 59 1.29 12.41 -12.90
N PHE A 60 1.82 11.85 -11.80
CA PHE A 60 1.65 12.34 -10.42
C PHE A 60 2.67 13.41 -10.00
N ARG A 61 3.44 13.96 -10.95
CA ARG A 61 4.40 15.03 -10.66
C ARG A 61 3.71 16.29 -10.13
N VAL A 62 4.42 17.00 -9.27
CA VAL A 62 3.96 18.23 -8.63
C VAL A 62 4.96 19.34 -8.87
N GLY A 63 4.48 20.54 -9.22
CA GLY A 63 5.34 21.70 -9.48
C GLY A 63 6.33 21.49 -10.64
N ASN A 64 5.96 20.69 -11.65
CA ASN A 64 6.84 20.25 -12.75
C ASN A 64 8.09 19.46 -12.31
N ALA A 65 8.14 18.96 -11.07
CA ALA A 65 9.21 18.07 -10.63
C ALA A 65 8.93 16.64 -11.11
N ASP A 66 9.62 16.20 -12.16
CA ASP A 66 9.53 14.81 -12.64
C ASP A 66 9.79 13.82 -11.50
N THR A 67 9.07 12.69 -11.48
CA THR A 67 9.15 11.74 -10.37
C THR A 67 10.49 11.00 -10.35
N PHE A 68 10.86 10.49 -9.18
CA PHE A 68 12.11 9.76 -8.98
C PHE A 68 12.24 8.56 -9.93
N MET A 69 11.18 7.76 -10.06
CA MET A 69 11.21 6.61 -10.97
C MET A 69 11.27 7.04 -12.43
N HIS A 70 10.64 8.15 -12.83
CA HIS A 70 10.69 8.62 -14.22
C HIS A 70 12.12 8.90 -14.69
N THR A 71 12.91 9.58 -13.87
CA THR A 71 14.29 9.95 -14.21
C THR A 71 15.29 8.81 -13.98
N LEU A 72 14.99 7.89 -13.06
CA LEU A 72 15.83 6.74 -12.76
C LEU A 72 15.62 5.57 -13.71
N LEU A 73 14.39 5.28 -14.13
CA LEU A 73 14.02 4.10 -14.94
C LEU A 73 14.96 3.85 -16.12
N PRO A 74 15.33 4.85 -16.95
CA PRO A 74 16.22 4.64 -18.10
C PRO A 74 17.65 4.20 -17.74
N GLN A 75 18.02 4.26 -16.46
CA GLN A 75 19.33 3.90 -15.93
C GLN A 75 19.34 2.52 -15.25
N LEU A 76 18.17 1.88 -15.09
CA LEU A 76 18.02 0.60 -14.41
C LEU A 76 18.26 -0.59 -15.35
N ASP A 77 18.72 -1.71 -14.80
CA ASP A 77 18.87 -2.96 -15.55
C ASP A 77 17.52 -3.60 -15.90
N GLU A 78 16.53 -3.47 -14.99
CA GLU A 78 15.15 -3.89 -15.19
C GLU A 78 14.17 -2.76 -14.82
N PRO A 79 13.02 -2.64 -15.50
CA PRO A 79 12.06 -1.56 -15.25
C PRO A 79 11.19 -1.85 -14.02
N LYS A 80 11.80 -2.21 -12.89
CA LYS A 80 11.09 -2.60 -11.67
C LYS A 80 11.87 -2.27 -10.41
N PHE A 81 11.16 -2.27 -9.29
CA PHE A 81 11.77 -2.25 -7.96
C PHE A 81 11.07 -3.24 -7.02
N GLY A 82 11.80 -3.72 -6.02
CA GLY A 82 11.29 -4.63 -5.00
C GLY A 82 11.40 -4.02 -3.61
N ILE A 83 10.45 -4.33 -2.73
CA ILE A 83 10.44 -3.85 -1.35
C ILE A 83 10.16 -5.01 -0.40
N PHE A 84 11.04 -5.12 0.59
CA PHE A 84 10.83 -5.87 1.82
C PHE A 84 10.64 -4.86 2.94
N LEU A 85 9.44 -4.80 3.53
CA LEU A 85 9.21 -4.04 4.75
C LEU A 85 9.66 -4.90 5.92
N GLY A 86 10.70 -4.46 6.63
CA GLY A 86 11.21 -5.17 7.81
C GLY A 86 10.18 -5.24 8.94
N GLU A 87 10.37 -6.19 9.85
CA GLU A 87 9.55 -6.30 11.05
C GLU A 87 10.00 -5.34 12.16
N ASP A 88 9.04 -4.67 12.80
CA ASP A 88 9.28 -3.86 13.98
C ASP A 88 9.86 -4.70 15.12
N GLY A 89 10.98 -4.24 15.71
CA GLY A 89 11.57 -4.84 16.92
C GLY A 89 12.52 -6.03 16.70
N ASN A 90 12.61 -6.59 15.49
CA ASN A 90 13.45 -7.77 15.19
C ASN A 90 14.79 -7.46 14.48
N ASN A 91 15.24 -6.20 14.45
CA ASN A 91 16.43 -5.73 13.70
C ASN A 91 16.39 -6.04 12.18
N ALA A 92 15.26 -6.53 11.64
CA ALA A 92 15.09 -6.76 10.21
C ALA A 92 15.07 -5.41 9.51
N THR A 93 16.18 -5.03 8.88
CA THR A 93 16.27 -3.80 8.11
C THR A 93 15.45 -3.99 6.83
N GLY A 94 14.48 -3.10 6.59
CA GLY A 94 13.76 -3.08 5.32
C GLY A 94 14.71 -2.89 4.13
N LEU A 95 14.30 -3.33 2.94
CA LEU A 95 15.11 -3.25 1.73
C LEU A 95 14.29 -2.69 0.58
N LEU A 96 14.80 -1.65 -0.07
CA LEU A 96 14.38 -1.19 -1.40
C LEU A 96 15.44 -1.65 -2.42
N THR A 97 15.01 -2.45 -3.39
CA THR A 97 15.84 -2.94 -4.50
C THR A 97 15.42 -2.18 -5.76
N LEU A 98 16.34 -1.47 -6.42
CA LEU A 98 16.07 -0.72 -7.64
C LEU A 98 16.69 -1.44 -8.83
N GLY A 99 15.95 -1.57 -9.93
CA GLY A 99 16.45 -2.19 -11.16
C GLY A 99 16.45 -3.71 -11.17
N GLY A 100 15.64 -4.33 -10.30
CA GLY A 100 15.59 -5.77 -10.10
C GLY A 100 14.69 -6.15 -8.94
N SER A 101 14.70 -7.43 -8.59
CA SER A 101 13.98 -7.98 -7.44
C SER A 101 14.76 -9.15 -6.83
N HIS A 102 14.44 -9.49 -5.58
CA HIS A 102 15.06 -10.59 -4.83
C HIS A 102 13.98 -11.52 -4.23
N GLU A 103 12.90 -11.75 -4.97
CA GLU A 103 11.74 -12.53 -4.52
C GLU A 103 12.16 -13.89 -3.95
N ASP A 104 13.08 -14.57 -4.63
CA ASP A 104 13.66 -15.88 -4.30
C ASP A 104 14.40 -15.91 -2.95
N ARG A 105 14.92 -14.77 -2.49
CA ARG A 105 15.54 -14.63 -1.18
C ARG A 105 14.51 -14.59 -0.05
N TYR A 106 13.32 -14.07 -0.31
CA TYR A 106 12.32 -13.74 0.71
C TYR A 106 11.08 -14.63 0.69
N SER A 107 10.81 -15.34 -0.41
CA SER A 107 9.64 -16.19 -0.59
C SER A 107 10.00 -17.51 -1.29
N ASP A 108 9.25 -18.56 -0.98
CA ASP A 108 9.23 -19.81 -1.75
C ASP A 108 8.07 -19.84 -2.77
N ASP A 109 7.15 -18.88 -2.68
CA ASP A 109 5.96 -18.82 -3.51
C ASP A 109 6.21 -17.92 -4.73
N GLU A 110 5.58 -18.27 -5.87
CA GLU A 110 5.52 -17.36 -7.00
C GLU A 110 4.69 -16.10 -6.64
N PRO A 111 5.14 -14.89 -7.00
CA PRO A 111 4.38 -13.69 -6.71
C PRO A 111 3.00 -13.70 -7.39
N THR A 112 1.96 -13.37 -6.63
CA THR A 112 0.65 -13.07 -7.20
C THR A 112 0.74 -11.74 -7.95
N LYS A 113 0.66 -11.78 -9.29
CA LYS A 113 0.77 -10.59 -10.14
C LYS A 113 -0.59 -9.91 -10.30
N ILE A 114 -0.73 -8.76 -9.66
CA ILE A 114 -1.92 -7.89 -9.72
C ILE A 114 -1.69 -6.86 -10.83
N PRO A 115 -2.53 -6.82 -11.88
CA PRO A 115 -2.38 -5.81 -12.92
C PRO A 115 -2.66 -4.41 -12.38
N ILE A 116 -1.81 -3.45 -12.76
CA ILE A 116 -2.00 -2.05 -12.43
C ILE A 116 -2.78 -1.39 -13.57
N VAL A 117 -3.75 -0.57 -13.22
CA VAL A 117 -4.67 0.08 -14.15
C VAL A 117 -4.48 1.58 -14.15
N LYS A 118 -4.88 2.20 -15.26
CA LYS A 118 -4.85 3.65 -15.42
C LYS A 118 -5.89 4.34 -14.53
N GLY A 119 -5.55 5.54 -14.07
CA GLY A 119 -6.46 6.42 -13.35
C GLY A 119 -7.47 7.10 -14.27
N ARG A 120 -8.18 8.09 -13.71
CA ARG A 120 -9.26 8.81 -14.42
C ARG A 120 -8.77 9.60 -15.64
N SER A 121 -7.51 10.02 -15.66
CA SER A 121 -6.89 10.71 -16.81
C SER A 121 -6.49 9.78 -17.95
N ASN A 122 -6.75 8.46 -17.84
CA ASN A 122 -6.26 7.45 -18.79
C ASN A 122 -4.71 7.35 -18.84
N GLU A 123 -4.07 7.69 -17.73
CA GLU A 123 -2.64 7.56 -17.47
C GLU A 123 -2.41 6.68 -16.25
N PHE A 124 -1.25 6.03 -16.17
CA PHE A 124 -0.82 5.41 -14.91
C PHE A 124 -0.43 6.52 -13.96
N ASP A 125 -1.00 6.52 -12.75
CA ASP A 125 -0.95 7.67 -11.85
C ASP A 125 -0.43 7.24 -10.47
N ALA A 126 -1.13 6.32 -9.81
CA ALA A 126 -0.69 5.59 -8.64
C ALA A 126 -0.53 4.10 -8.96
N TRP A 127 0.05 3.35 -8.01
CA TRP A 127 0.06 1.89 -8.01
C TRP A 127 -1.35 1.36 -7.71
N ARG A 128 -2.22 1.50 -8.69
CA ARG A 128 -3.66 1.33 -8.59
C ARG A 128 -4.11 0.06 -9.30
N SER A 129 -5.07 -0.66 -8.73
CA SER A 129 -5.78 -1.74 -9.41
C SER A 129 -7.29 -1.63 -9.19
N VAL A 130 -8.02 -2.68 -9.58
CA VAL A 130 -9.46 -2.82 -9.34
C VAL A 130 -9.67 -3.94 -8.33
N ILE A 131 -10.25 -3.59 -7.19
CA ILE A 131 -10.62 -4.54 -6.14
C ILE A 131 -12.07 -4.98 -6.33
N GLN A 132 -12.32 -6.28 -6.26
CA GLN A 132 -13.64 -6.87 -6.44
C GLN A 132 -14.37 -7.04 -5.11
N GLY A 133 -13.63 -7.28 -4.03
CA GLY A 133 -14.20 -7.39 -2.70
C GLY A 133 -13.25 -7.95 -1.67
N VAL A 134 -13.80 -8.19 -0.49
CA VAL A 134 -13.11 -8.79 0.65
C VAL A 134 -13.89 -10.01 1.12
N THR A 135 -13.20 -11.13 1.24
CA THR A 135 -13.74 -12.39 1.79
C THR A 135 -13.18 -12.62 3.19
N VAL A 136 -14.05 -12.83 4.17
CA VAL A 136 -13.65 -13.23 5.53
C VAL A 136 -14.01 -14.69 5.74
N LYS A 137 -13.07 -15.46 6.27
CA LYS A 137 -13.26 -16.88 6.60
C LYS A 137 -12.88 -17.15 8.04
N GLY A 138 -13.82 -17.70 8.83
CA GLY A 138 -13.51 -18.35 10.11
C GLY A 138 -13.36 -17.44 11.34
N PHE A 139 -13.69 -16.15 11.27
CA PHE A 139 -13.66 -15.28 12.45
C PHE A 139 -14.78 -15.68 13.42
N LYS A 140 -14.39 -16.19 14.59
CA LYS A 140 -15.18 -17.15 15.37
C LYS A 140 -15.97 -16.54 16.52
N THR A 141 -16.53 -15.35 16.37
CA THR A 141 -17.32 -14.70 17.45
C THR A 141 -18.80 -15.07 17.44
N CYS A 142 -19.36 -15.54 16.31
CA CYS A 142 -20.82 -15.74 16.18
C CYS A 142 -21.28 -17.16 15.83
N GLY A 143 -20.45 -18.19 16.05
CA GLY A 143 -20.88 -19.60 15.93
C GLY A 143 -21.16 -20.09 14.50
N LYS A 144 -20.76 -19.33 13.48
CA LYS A 144 -20.88 -19.68 12.07
C LYS A 144 -19.48 -19.79 11.47
N ASN A 145 -19.07 -21.00 11.07
CA ASN A 145 -17.92 -21.20 10.18
C ASN A 145 -18.33 -20.73 8.78
N VAL A 146 -18.41 -19.41 8.58
CA VAL A 146 -18.84 -18.83 7.32
C VAL A 146 -17.62 -18.26 6.60
N SER A 147 -17.58 -18.53 5.30
CA SER A 147 -16.75 -17.83 4.33
C SER A 147 -17.74 -16.98 3.54
N ASP A 148 -17.71 -15.67 3.75
CA ASP A 148 -18.60 -14.75 3.04
C ASP A 148 -17.80 -13.61 2.42
N THR A 149 -18.41 -12.91 1.47
CA THR A 149 -17.75 -11.86 0.69
C THR A 149 -18.57 -10.58 0.66
N VAL A 150 -17.92 -9.46 0.93
CA VAL A 150 -18.46 -8.14 0.60
C VAL A 150 -17.98 -7.77 -0.80
N SER A 151 -18.92 -7.66 -1.75
CA SER A 151 -18.65 -7.12 -3.09
C SER A 151 -18.40 -5.62 -3.00
N PHE A 152 -17.34 -5.16 -3.66
CA PHE A 152 -17.01 -3.75 -3.83
C PHE A 152 -17.48 -3.21 -5.20
N ASP A 153 -18.18 -4.04 -5.98
CA ASP A 153 -18.79 -3.66 -7.26
C ASP A 153 -17.78 -2.98 -8.20
N ARG A 154 -16.54 -3.51 -8.21
CA ARG A 154 -15.34 -2.95 -8.86
C ARG A 154 -14.88 -1.62 -8.24
N GLY A 155 -14.29 -1.71 -7.06
CA GLY A 155 -13.70 -0.59 -6.35
C GLY A 155 -12.32 -0.20 -6.87
N ASN A 156 -11.94 1.05 -6.61
CA ASN A 156 -10.59 1.55 -6.84
C ASN A 156 -9.69 1.15 -5.66
N VAL A 157 -8.53 0.57 -5.91
CA VAL A 157 -7.55 0.26 -4.86
C VAL A 157 -6.18 0.82 -5.17
N VAL A 158 -5.51 1.41 -4.17
CA VAL A 158 -4.12 1.86 -4.26
C VAL A 158 -3.25 1.10 -3.26
N PHE A 159 -2.09 0.62 -3.70
CA PHE A 159 -1.07 0.03 -2.83
C PHE A 159 -0.07 1.10 -2.43
N ASP A 160 0.02 1.39 -1.13
CA ASP A 160 0.73 2.58 -0.63
C ASP A 160 1.70 2.21 0.50
N THR A 161 3.00 2.24 0.21
CA THR A 161 4.04 1.97 1.23
C THR A 161 4.13 3.05 2.31
N GLY A 162 3.62 4.26 2.05
CA GLY A 162 3.55 5.35 3.01
C GLY A 162 2.35 5.26 3.96
N ALA A 163 1.36 4.43 3.63
CA ALA A 163 0.16 4.28 4.43
C ALA A 163 0.34 3.30 5.60
N GLY A 164 -0.09 3.72 6.79
CA GLY A 164 -0.04 2.90 8.01
C GLY A 164 -1.23 1.97 8.23
N ALA A 165 -2.20 1.94 7.31
CA ALA A 165 -3.48 1.28 7.48
C ALA A 165 -3.89 0.46 6.25
N ILE A 166 -4.81 -0.49 6.45
CA ILE A 166 -5.67 -1.02 5.40
C ILE A 166 -6.97 -0.25 5.51
N GLN A 167 -7.32 0.53 4.50
CA GLN A 167 -8.55 1.32 4.47
C GLN A 167 -9.53 0.75 3.46
N LEU A 168 -10.78 0.57 3.89
CA LEU A 168 -11.88 0.09 3.05
C LEU A 168 -12.84 1.24 2.67
N PRO A 169 -13.67 1.06 1.64
CA PRO A 169 -14.65 2.07 1.26
C PRO A 169 -15.63 2.37 2.40
N SER A 170 -16.01 3.64 2.57
CA SER A 170 -16.93 4.06 3.64
C SER A 170 -18.28 3.33 3.57
N ASP A 171 -18.76 3.04 2.36
CA ASP A 171 -20.00 2.30 2.09
C ASP A 171 -19.89 0.78 2.28
N LYS A 172 -18.69 0.23 2.50
CA LYS A 172 -18.44 -1.22 2.58
C LYS A 172 -17.83 -1.67 3.91
N ILE A 173 -17.27 -0.76 4.71
CA ILE A 173 -16.56 -1.11 5.94
C ILE A 173 -17.45 -1.79 6.98
N GLU A 174 -18.67 -1.29 7.20
CA GLU A 174 -19.60 -1.90 8.17
C GLU A 174 -19.89 -3.36 7.80
N ALA A 175 -20.22 -3.63 6.54
CA ALA A 175 -20.45 -4.99 6.04
C ALA A 175 -19.23 -5.90 6.21
N ALA A 176 -18.01 -5.38 6.02
CA ALA A 176 -16.79 -6.17 6.21
C ALA A 176 -16.60 -6.58 7.69
N TYR A 177 -16.89 -5.69 8.64
CA TYR A 177 -16.88 -6.00 10.07
C TYR A 177 -18.03 -6.92 10.48
N GLU A 178 -19.20 -6.80 9.85
CA GLU A 178 -20.32 -7.73 10.05
C GLU A 178 -19.94 -9.17 9.68
N LEU A 179 -19.13 -9.38 8.63
CA LEU A 179 -18.60 -10.72 8.30
C LEU A 179 -17.70 -11.29 9.40
N MET A 180 -17.05 -10.43 10.17
CA MET A 180 -16.29 -10.80 11.37
C MET A 180 -17.19 -10.94 12.62
N GLY A 181 -18.49 -10.66 12.52
CA GLY A 181 -19.38 -10.61 13.68
C GLY A 181 -19.01 -9.50 14.66
N VAL A 182 -18.43 -8.42 14.18
CA VAL A 182 -18.01 -7.25 14.96
C VAL A 182 -18.86 -6.06 14.55
N ASN A 183 -19.36 -5.30 15.52
CA ASN A 183 -20.07 -4.05 15.24
C ASN A 183 -19.02 -2.94 15.03
N TYR A 184 -18.92 -2.42 13.80
CA TYR A 184 -17.95 -1.38 13.45
C TYR A 184 -18.16 -0.09 14.25
N THR A 185 -19.41 0.36 14.42
CA THR A 185 -19.73 1.56 15.19
C THR A 185 -19.26 1.44 16.65
N ALA A 186 -19.41 0.26 17.26
CA ALA A 186 -18.91 0.00 18.61
C ALA A 186 -17.37 0.05 18.68
N VAL A 187 -16.67 -0.41 17.63
CA VAL A 187 -15.20 -0.29 17.53
C VAL A 187 -14.79 1.18 17.40
N LEU A 188 -15.46 1.94 16.53
CA LEU A 188 -15.17 3.35 16.26
C LEU A 188 -15.32 4.23 17.51
N TRP A 189 -16.35 4.00 18.32
CA TRP A 189 -16.60 4.76 19.56
C TRP A 189 -15.84 4.21 20.77
N GLY A 190 -15.08 3.12 20.62
CA GLY A 190 -14.32 2.50 21.70
C GLY A 190 -15.15 1.64 22.66
N ASP A 191 -16.44 1.44 22.41
CA ASP A 191 -17.30 0.51 23.15
C ASP A 191 -16.86 -0.95 22.98
N ARG A 192 -16.16 -1.25 21.88
CA ARG A 192 -15.54 -2.54 21.60
C ARG A 192 -14.07 -2.38 21.24
N VAL A 193 -13.19 -2.78 22.16
CA VAL A 193 -11.75 -2.91 21.90
C VAL A 193 -11.43 -4.35 21.50
N LEU A 194 -10.79 -4.56 20.35
CA LEU A 194 -10.39 -5.90 19.89
C LEU A 194 -9.14 -6.39 20.63
N SER A 195 -9.15 -7.65 21.09
CA SER A 195 -7.98 -8.26 21.73
C SER A 195 -7.06 -8.88 20.68
N CYS A 196 -5.74 -8.79 20.89
CA CYS A 196 -4.77 -9.51 20.06
C CYS A 196 -4.94 -11.03 20.08
N SER A 197 -5.54 -11.60 21.13
CA SER A 197 -5.86 -13.04 21.16
C SER A 197 -6.88 -13.46 20.10
N GLU A 198 -7.68 -12.52 19.60
CA GLU A 198 -8.63 -12.72 18.51
C GLU A 198 -7.95 -12.79 17.14
N PHE A 199 -6.73 -12.26 17.03
CA PHE A 199 -5.91 -12.27 15.80
C PHE A 199 -5.00 -13.50 15.78
N ASN A 200 -5.55 -14.62 15.33
CA ASN A 200 -4.83 -15.90 15.25
C ASN A 200 -5.03 -16.57 13.89
N SER A 201 -4.32 -17.67 13.65
CA SER A 201 -4.30 -18.35 12.35
C SER A 201 -5.59 -19.12 12.00
N SER A 202 -6.61 -19.12 12.86
CA SER A 202 -7.88 -19.84 12.62
C SER A 202 -8.82 -19.13 11.64
N TRP A 203 -8.55 -17.87 11.31
CA TRP A 203 -9.32 -17.08 10.37
C TRP A 203 -8.42 -16.34 9.38
N SER A 204 -9.03 -15.87 8.30
CA SER A 204 -8.32 -15.15 7.25
C SER A 204 -9.20 -14.13 6.53
N VAL A 205 -8.54 -13.15 5.93
CA VAL A 205 -9.10 -12.15 5.02
C VAL A 205 -8.46 -12.36 3.66
N SER A 206 -9.26 -12.41 2.61
CA SER A 206 -8.77 -12.44 1.23
C SER A 206 -9.26 -11.22 0.46
N PHE A 207 -8.34 -10.56 -0.24
CA PHE A 207 -8.62 -9.45 -1.15
C PHE A 207 -8.58 -9.97 -2.57
N SER A 208 -9.62 -9.70 -3.35
CA SER A 208 -9.72 -10.12 -4.75
C SER A 208 -9.55 -8.94 -5.70
N PHE A 209 -8.72 -9.11 -6.73
CA PHE A 209 -8.40 -8.08 -7.70
C PHE A 209 -8.68 -8.59 -9.11
N SER A 210 -9.35 -7.77 -9.92
CA SER A 210 -9.57 -8.08 -11.34
C SER A 210 -9.83 -6.78 -12.10
N PRO A 211 -8.98 -6.38 -13.07
CA PRO A 211 -9.20 -5.17 -13.88
C PRO A 211 -10.57 -5.12 -14.56
N ASP A 212 -11.06 -6.27 -15.02
CA ASP A 212 -12.39 -6.43 -15.61
C ASP A 212 -12.97 -7.83 -15.30
N ASP A 213 -14.22 -8.07 -15.69
CA ASP A 213 -14.91 -9.33 -15.40
C ASP A 213 -14.46 -10.49 -16.30
N THR A 214 -13.55 -10.24 -17.24
CA THR A 214 -13.02 -11.22 -18.19
C THR A 214 -11.60 -11.67 -17.85
N THR A 215 -10.88 -10.89 -17.04
CA THR A 215 -9.57 -11.25 -16.52
C THR A 215 -9.66 -12.22 -15.35
N GLU A 216 -8.63 -13.03 -15.18
CA GLU A 216 -8.53 -13.97 -14.07
C GLU A 216 -8.38 -13.21 -12.74
N THR A 217 -9.25 -13.51 -11.78
CA THR A 217 -9.21 -12.93 -10.44
C THR A 217 -7.93 -13.30 -9.71
N ARG A 218 -7.20 -12.30 -9.24
CA ARG A 218 -6.02 -12.44 -8.37
C ARG A 218 -6.46 -12.35 -6.92
N VAL A 219 -6.00 -13.25 -6.07
CA VAL A 219 -6.41 -13.27 -4.65
C VAL A 219 -5.19 -13.25 -3.75
N VAL A 220 -5.21 -12.36 -2.76
CA VAL A 220 -4.17 -12.26 -1.74
C VAL A 220 -4.80 -12.48 -0.38
N THR A 221 -4.26 -13.41 0.40
CA THR A 221 -4.81 -13.83 1.69
C THR A 221 -3.86 -13.54 2.84
N LEU A 222 -4.43 -12.98 3.91
CA LEU A 222 -3.80 -12.78 5.22
C LEU A 222 -4.56 -13.57 6.27
N ARG A 223 -3.85 -14.28 7.12
CA ARG A 223 -4.44 -14.89 8.33
C ARG A 223 -4.59 -13.85 9.42
N GLY A 224 -5.42 -14.14 10.42
CA GLY A 224 -5.61 -13.27 11.57
C GLY A 224 -4.31 -12.92 12.29
N ASP A 225 -3.40 -13.89 12.47
CA ASP A 225 -2.08 -13.66 13.09
C ASP A 225 -1.21 -12.66 12.31
N GLU A 226 -1.41 -12.56 11.00
CA GLU A 226 -0.65 -11.68 10.10
C GLU A 226 -1.22 -10.25 10.06
N LEU A 227 -2.47 -10.08 10.51
CA LEU A 227 -3.16 -8.81 10.67
C LEU A 227 -3.03 -8.23 12.09
N ALA A 228 -2.42 -8.96 13.02
CA ALA A 228 -2.23 -8.50 14.38
C ALA A 228 -1.36 -7.24 14.42
N ARG A 229 -1.88 -6.19 15.07
CA ARG A 229 -1.18 -4.92 15.31
C ARG A 229 -1.29 -4.55 16.79
N PRO A 230 -0.42 -5.09 17.67
CA PRO A 230 -0.41 -4.74 19.09
C PRO A 230 0.08 -3.30 19.30
N GLY A 231 0.03 -2.82 20.54
CA GLY A 231 0.58 -1.51 20.91
C GLY A 231 -0.47 -0.41 21.06
N PHE A 232 -1.71 -0.78 21.36
CA PHE A 232 -2.74 0.20 21.73
C PHE A 232 -2.33 0.91 23.05
N PRO A 233 -2.20 2.25 23.07
CA PRO A 233 -1.84 2.97 24.29
C PRO A 233 -2.86 2.68 25.40
N ALA A 234 -2.37 2.33 26.60
CA ALA A 234 -3.18 1.97 27.77
C ALA A 234 -4.01 0.66 27.69
N ALA A 235 -3.83 -0.17 26.66
CA ALA A 235 -4.43 -1.51 26.58
C ALA A 235 -3.47 -2.54 25.97
N GLU A 236 -2.60 -3.11 26.81
CA GLU A 236 -1.48 -3.99 26.38
C GLU A 236 -1.94 -5.22 25.58
N ASN A 237 -3.13 -5.76 25.88
CA ASN A 237 -3.69 -6.93 25.18
C ASN A 237 -4.58 -6.57 23.97
N ALA A 238 -4.70 -5.27 23.64
CA ALA A 238 -5.52 -4.80 22.53
C ALA A 238 -4.72 -4.74 21.23
N CYS A 239 -5.39 -5.08 20.14
CA CYS A 239 -4.87 -4.95 18.79
C CYS A 239 -5.67 -3.88 18.05
N TRP A 240 -4.98 -3.10 17.23
CA TRP A 240 -5.64 -2.16 16.33
C TRP A 240 -6.59 -2.90 15.40
N PRO A 241 -7.75 -2.30 15.05
CA PRO A 241 -8.67 -2.90 14.10
C PRO A 241 -7.97 -3.19 12.76
N PRO A 242 -8.32 -4.28 12.04
CA PRO A 242 -7.61 -4.65 10.82
C PRO A 242 -7.90 -3.68 9.67
N PHE A 243 -9.03 -2.99 9.72
CA PHE A 243 -9.49 -2.07 8.67
C PHE A 243 -9.91 -0.73 9.25
N GLU A 244 -9.63 0.33 8.52
CA GLU A 244 -10.05 1.70 8.81
C GLU A 244 -10.93 2.22 7.66
N ASP A 245 -11.73 3.24 7.93
CA ASP A 245 -12.51 3.92 6.89
C ASP A 245 -11.57 4.75 6.02
N SER A 246 -11.70 4.63 4.70
CA SER A 246 -10.95 5.44 3.75
C SER A 246 -11.46 6.89 3.65
N GLY A 247 -12.64 7.17 4.18
CA GLY A 247 -13.31 8.47 4.07
C GLY A 247 -13.90 8.75 2.68
N SER A 248 -13.93 7.75 1.80
CA SER A 248 -14.55 7.82 0.46
C SER A 248 -15.22 6.52 0.09
N ASP A 249 -16.41 6.63 -0.51
CA ASP A 249 -17.06 5.49 -1.16
C ASP A 249 -16.23 5.00 -2.36
N GLY A 250 -16.25 3.69 -2.59
CA GLY A 250 -15.54 3.03 -3.70
C GLY A 250 -14.01 3.11 -3.68
N PHE A 251 -13.37 3.62 -2.62
CA PHE A 251 -11.91 3.70 -2.50
C PHE A 251 -11.35 2.76 -1.44
N THR A 252 -10.31 2.02 -1.79
CA THR A 252 -9.54 1.15 -0.90
C THR A 252 -8.08 1.56 -0.95
N LEU A 253 -7.41 1.53 0.19
CA LEU A 253 -5.98 1.80 0.28
C LEU A 253 -5.30 0.69 1.10
N LEU A 254 -4.38 -0.02 0.48
CA LEU A 254 -3.69 -1.18 1.05
C LEU A 254 -2.27 -0.78 1.43
N GLY A 255 -2.11 -0.42 2.71
CA GLY A 255 -0.84 0.06 3.25
C GLY A 255 0.07 -1.00 3.83
N SER A 256 1.01 -0.54 4.66
CA SER A 256 2.03 -1.36 5.32
C SER A 256 1.48 -2.56 6.10
N PRO A 257 0.29 -2.56 6.75
CA PRO A 257 -0.22 -3.76 7.42
C PRO A 257 -0.45 -4.94 6.48
N LEU A 258 -0.79 -4.69 5.21
CA LEU A 258 -0.84 -5.73 4.18
C LEU A 258 0.56 -5.98 3.62
N LEU A 259 1.24 -4.93 3.15
CA LEU A 259 2.48 -5.05 2.38
C LEU A 259 3.61 -5.70 3.18
N LYS A 260 3.68 -5.53 4.50
CA LYS A 260 4.72 -6.14 5.35
C LYS A 260 4.70 -7.66 5.38
N ASN A 261 3.61 -8.28 4.94
CA ASN A 261 3.47 -9.74 4.92
C ASN A 261 3.96 -10.35 3.59
N PHE A 262 4.43 -9.52 2.66
CA PHE A 262 4.85 -9.93 1.32
C PHE A 262 6.21 -9.31 0.96
N TYR A 263 7.01 -10.04 0.21
CA TYR A 263 7.98 -9.39 -0.66
C TYR A 263 7.21 -8.89 -1.86
N ALA A 264 7.27 -7.58 -2.09
CA ALA A 264 6.48 -6.95 -3.11
C ALA A 264 7.37 -6.43 -4.25
N VAL A 265 6.84 -6.47 -5.47
CA VAL A 265 7.58 -6.10 -6.70
C VAL A 265 6.70 -5.22 -7.56
N TRP A 266 7.18 -4.02 -7.80
CA TRP A 266 6.52 -2.98 -8.58
C TRP A 266 7.21 -2.94 -9.93
N ASP A 267 6.58 -3.57 -10.91
CA ASP A 267 7.12 -3.75 -12.25
C ASP A 267 6.38 -2.82 -13.22
N PHE A 268 7.11 -1.94 -13.91
CA PHE A 268 6.54 -1.06 -14.93
C PHE A 268 6.26 -1.81 -16.25
N GLY A 269 6.89 -2.97 -16.44
CA GLY A 269 6.80 -3.83 -17.64
C GLY A 269 7.61 -3.32 -18.83
N ALA A 270 7.97 -2.03 -18.85
CA ALA A 270 8.79 -1.40 -19.88
C ALA A 270 9.51 -0.18 -19.31
N PHE A 271 10.57 0.27 -19.98
CA PHE A 271 11.26 1.52 -19.65
C PHE A 271 10.53 2.75 -20.17
N ASP A 272 9.88 2.63 -21.33
CA ASP A 272 9.14 3.72 -21.96
C ASP A 272 7.68 3.75 -21.48
N GLU A 273 7.23 4.92 -21.04
CA GLU A 273 5.88 5.13 -20.49
C GLU A 273 4.76 4.72 -21.47
N ALA A 274 4.97 4.95 -22.76
CA ALA A 274 4.02 4.55 -23.80
C ALA A 274 3.82 3.03 -23.92
N ALA A 275 4.76 2.24 -23.41
CA ALA A 275 4.76 0.78 -23.45
C ALA A 275 4.51 0.13 -22.07
N PHE A 276 4.21 0.92 -21.03
CA PHE A 276 3.97 0.41 -19.69
C PHE A 276 2.85 -0.63 -19.67
N THR A 277 3.15 -1.75 -19.01
CA THR A 277 2.21 -2.83 -18.71
C THR A 277 2.38 -3.24 -17.24
N PRO A 278 2.11 -2.29 -16.30
CA PRO A 278 2.61 -2.42 -14.96
C PRO A 278 1.88 -3.50 -14.16
N THR A 279 2.62 -4.15 -13.26
CA THR A 279 2.06 -5.14 -12.32
C THR A 279 2.66 -4.94 -10.92
N LEU A 280 1.87 -5.28 -9.90
CA LEU A 280 2.35 -5.47 -8.54
C LEU A 280 2.38 -6.97 -8.24
N GLY A 281 3.58 -7.53 -8.07
CA GLY A 281 3.77 -8.89 -7.59
C GLY A 281 3.81 -8.92 -6.06
N LEU A 282 3.04 -9.82 -5.44
CA LEU A 282 3.06 -10.06 -3.99
C LEU A 282 3.41 -11.53 -3.72
N ALA A 283 4.60 -11.78 -3.17
CA ALA A 283 5.08 -13.11 -2.80
C ALA A 283 5.09 -13.24 -1.26
N LYS A 284 4.49 -14.29 -0.72
CA LYS A 284 4.35 -14.43 0.74
C LYS A 284 5.72 -14.60 1.39
N LEU A 285 6.01 -13.83 2.44
CA LEU A 285 7.30 -13.97 3.12
C LEU A 285 7.46 -15.35 3.76
N ARG A 286 8.66 -15.90 3.65
CA ARG A 286 9.06 -17.09 4.41
C ARG A 286 9.07 -16.75 5.91
N LYS A 287 8.47 -17.62 6.72
CA LYS A 287 8.53 -17.53 8.18
C LYS A 287 9.81 -18.13 8.74
#